data_AF-A0A944YS25-F1
#
_entry.id   AF-A0A944YS25-F1
#
_cell.length_a   1.000
_cell.length_b   1.000
_cell.length_c   1.000
_cell.angle_alpha   90.00
_cell.angle_beta   90.00
_cell.angle_gamma   90.00
#
_symmetry.space_group_name_H-M   'P 1'
#
loop_
_entity.id
_entity.type
_entity.pdbx_description
1 polymer ?
#
loop_
_entity_poly.entity_id
_entity_poly.type
_entity_poly.pdbx_seq_one_letter_code
_entity_poly.pdbx_strand_id
1 'polypeptide(L)'
;MLDFYNKYPETKFIVLENNYRSTQSILDFSTKLIENNNERLVNRLDFLDKKLIAHTEYKDLDNNNYYILANEQTEKIFILNQIKNKKYKKNINESFAIIVRSNREVEEWTNFMQSE
;
A
#
# COMPACT_ATOMS: atom_id res chain seq x y z
N MET A 1 19.59 -6.72 10.11
CA MET A 1 19.24 -8.16 9.92
C MET A 1 20.41 -8.95 9.38
N LEU A 2 21.06 -8.54 8.28
CA LEU A 2 22.27 -9.21 7.80
C LEU A 2 23.38 -9.21 8.86
N ASP A 3 23.60 -8.08 9.55
CA ASP A 3 24.56 -8.01 10.66
C ASP A 3 24.17 -8.89 11.86
N PHE A 4 22.86 -9.09 12.08
CA PHE A 4 22.36 -9.96 13.15
C PHE A 4 22.67 -11.43 12.83
N TYR A 5 22.47 -11.85 11.58
CA TYR A 5 22.87 -13.17 11.10
C TYR A 5 24.38 -13.39 11.25
N ASN A 6 25.18 -12.43 10.81
CA ASN A 6 26.65 -12.53 10.90
C ASN A 6 27.15 -12.62 12.35
N LYS A 7 26.47 -11.95 13.28
CA LYS A 7 26.82 -11.97 14.71
C LYS A 7 26.34 -13.23 15.43
N TYR A 8 25.22 -13.81 15.00
CA TYR A 8 24.56 -14.96 15.63
C TYR A 8 24.18 -16.00 14.56
N PRO A 9 25.15 -16.77 14.02
CA PRO A 9 24.92 -17.67 12.89
C PRO A 9 23.94 -18.81 13.21
N GLU A 10 23.87 -19.24 14.47
CA GLU A 10 22.96 -20.29 14.95
C GLU A 10 21.50 -19.82 15.16
N THR A 11 21.18 -18.58 14.78
CA THR A 11 19.81 -18.04 14.94
C THR A 11 18.85 -18.72 13.98
N LYS A 12 17.73 -19.20 14.51
CA LYS A 12 16.60 -19.65 13.70
C LYS A 12 15.87 -18.47 13.04
N PHE A 13 15.72 -18.52 11.72
CA PHE A 13 14.88 -17.59 10.97
C PHE A 13 13.45 -18.11 10.84
N ILE A 14 12.48 -17.24 11.07
CA ILE A 14 11.06 -17.52 10.85
C ILE A 14 10.54 -16.42 9.91
N VAL A 15 10.11 -16.81 8.72
CA VAL A 15 9.51 -15.90 7.75
C VAL A 15 8.00 -15.96 7.89
N LEU A 16 7.37 -14.80 8.05
CA LEU A 16 5.91 -14.68 8.08
C LEU A 16 5.42 -14.32 6.68
N GLU A 17 4.73 -15.25 6.05
CA GLU A 17 4.24 -15.15 4.66
C GLU A 17 2.78 -14.73 4.57
N ASN A 18 2.00 -14.96 5.64
CA ASN A 18 0.57 -14.65 5.66
C ASN A 18 0.32 -13.17 5.93
N ASN A 19 -0.32 -12.49 4.99
CA ASN A 19 -0.77 -11.11 5.14
C ASN A 19 -2.28 -11.07 5.38
N TYR A 20 -2.68 -10.59 6.55
CA TYR A 20 -4.08 -10.54 6.97
C TYR A 20 -4.77 -9.19 6.66
N ARG A 21 -4.02 -8.21 6.13
CA ARG A 21 -4.53 -6.85 5.89
C ARG A 21 -5.05 -6.65 4.48
N SER A 22 -4.22 -6.98 3.49
CA SER A 22 -4.42 -6.58 2.10
C SER A 22 -4.93 -7.72 1.24
N THR A 23 -5.64 -7.39 0.16
CA THR A 23 -6.03 -8.35 -0.88
C THR A 23 -4.82 -8.80 -1.68
N GLN A 24 -4.92 -9.95 -2.36
CA GLN A 24 -3.81 -10.49 -3.14
C GLN A 24 -3.36 -9.53 -4.24
N SER A 25 -4.30 -8.85 -4.91
CA SER A 25 -4.00 -7.85 -5.95
C SER A 25 -3.07 -6.73 -5.43
N ILE A 26 -3.35 -6.16 -4.25
CA ILE A 26 -2.47 -5.15 -3.61
C ILE A 26 -1.10 -5.74 -3.26
N LEU A 27 -1.06 -6.98 -2.74
CA LEU A 27 0.20 -7.65 -2.41
C LEU A 27 1.05 -7.93 -3.65
N ASP A 28 0.44 -8.33 -4.75
CA ASP A 28 1.14 -8.62 -5.99
C ASP A 28 1.79 -7.36 -6.57
N PHE A 29 1.07 -6.23 -6.60
CA PHE A 29 1.65 -4.94 -6.99
C PHE A 29 2.78 -4.50 -6.06
N SER A 30 2.57 -4.62 -4.75
CA SER A 30 3.58 -4.26 -3.75
C SER A 30 4.84 -5.12 -3.90
N THR A 31 4.66 -6.41 -4.19
CA THR A 31 5.73 -7.39 -4.39
C THR A 31 6.53 -7.07 -5.66
N LYS A 32 5.84 -6.82 -6.79
CA LYS A 32 6.48 -6.38 -8.04
C LYS A 32 7.28 -5.09 -7.87
N LEU A 33 6.78 -4.13 -7.09
CA LEU A 33 7.49 -2.88 -6.84
C LEU A 33 8.78 -3.12 -6.05
N ILE A 34 8.71 -3.84 -4.93
CA ILE A 34 9.87 -4.08 -4.05
C ILE A 34 10.91 -5.03 -4.64
N GLU A 35 10.53 -5.88 -5.61
CA GLU A 35 11.47 -6.74 -6.35
C GLU A 35 12.53 -5.95 -7.13
N ASN A 36 12.24 -4.70 -7.50
CA ASN A 36 13.23 -3.83 -8.17
C ASN A 36 14.35 -3.34 -7.23
N ASN A 37 14.22 -3.55 -5.90
CA ASN A 37 15.25 -3.13 -4.95
C ASN A 37 16.35 -4.19 -4.82
N ASN A 38 17.58 -3.82 -5.23
CA ASN A 38 18.71 -4.75 -5.22
C ASN A 38 19.23 -5.10 -3.82
N GLU A 39 19.12 -4.19 -2.85
CA GLU A 39 19.62 -4.39 -1.48
C GLU A 39 18.64 -5.14 -0.56
N ARG A 40 17.75 -5.96 -1.14
CA ARG A 40 16.76 -6.73 -0.37
C ARG A 40 17.44 -7.91 0.32
N LEU A 41 16.99 -8.22 1.55
CA LEU A 41 17.58 -9.29 2.35
C LEU A 41 17.53 -10.67 1.68
N VAL A 42 16.43 -10.97 0.97
CA VAL A 42 16.27 -12.23 0.22
C VAL A 42 17.24 -12.35 -0.96
N ASN A 43 17.78 -11.24 -1.48
CA ASN A 43 18.79 -11.26 -2.53
C ASN A 43 20.20 -11.48 -1.95
N ARG A 44 20.33 -11.46 -0.62
CA ARG A 44 21.60 -11.60 0.11
C ARG A 44 21.71 -12.90 0.89
N LEU A 45 20.59 -13.57 1.12
CA LEU A 45 20.49 -14.82 1.88
C LEU A 45 19.61 -15.80 1.11
N ASP A 46 20.25 -16.73 0.40
CA ASP A 46 19.59 -17.63 -0.57
C ASP A 46 18.50 -18.54 0.04
N PHE A 47 18.55 -18.76 1.36
CA PHE A 47 17.55 -19.57 2.07
C PHE A 47 16.28 -18.80 2.44
N LEU A 48 16.23 -17.48 2.21
CA LEU A 48 15.06 -16.66 2.49
C LEU A 48 14.25 -16.46 1.21
N ASP A 49 13.08 -17.09 1.14
CA ASP A 49 12.01 -16.66 0.24
C ASP A 49 10.99 -15.84 1.03
N LYS A 50 10.40 -14.83 0.39
CA LYS A 50 9.33 -14.03 0.98
C LYS A 50 8.24 -13.81 -0.06
N LYS A 51 7.38 -14.80 -0.19
CA LYS A 51 6.16 -14.72 -0.98
C LYS A 51 4.97 -14.47 -0.07
N LEU A 52 4.33 -13.31 -0.20
CA LEU A 52 3.20 -12.93 0.65
C LEU A 52 1.88 -13.49 0.10
N ILE A 53 1.10 -14.13 0.97
CA ILE A 53 -0.21 -14.70 0.64
C ILE A 53 -1.29 -13.98 1.44
N ALA A 54 -2.33 -13.50 0.74
CA ALA A 54 -3.45 -12.81 1.37
C ALA A 54 -4.38 -13.78 2.12
N HIS A 55 -4.61 -13.50 3.40
CA HIS A 55 -5.56 -14.17 4.28
C HIS A 55 -6.65 -13.19 4.78
N THR A 56 -7.06 -12.27 3.92
CA THR A 56 -8.18 -11.36 4.18
C THR A 56 -9.51 -11.93 3.68
N GLU A 57 -10.62 -11.49 4.27
CA GLU A 57 -11.98 -11.78 3.81
C GLU A 57 -12.37 -11.00 2.56
N TYR A 58 -11.65 -9.93 2.23
CA TYR A 58 -11.94 -9.02 1.11
C TYR A 58 -11.44 -9.50 -0.26
N LYS A 59 -11.41 -10.81 -0.50
CA LYS A 59 -10.72 -11.40 -1.67
C LYS A 59 -11.23 -10.90 -3.02
N ASP A 60 -12.52 -10.54 -3.09
CA ASP A 60 -13.17 -10.07 -4.32
C ASP A 60 -13.07 -8.55 -4.53
N LEU A 61 -12.46 -7.81 -3.60
CA LEU A 61 -12.21 -6.37 -3.75
C LEU A 61 -10.94 -6.14 -4.57
N ASP A 62 -11.08 -6.13 -5.89
CA ASP A 62 -10.04 -5.65 -6.80
C ASP A 62 -10.37 -4.24 -7.30
N ASN A 63 -9.69 -3.24 -6.75
CA ASN A 63 -9.94 -1.82 -7.03
C ASN A 63 -8.63 -1.06 -7.31
N ASN A 64 -7.61 -1.75 -7.82
CA ASN A 64 -6.34 -1.14 -8.18
C ASN A 64 -6.48 -0.34 -9.48
N ASN A 65 -6.90 0.91 -9.35
CA ASN A 65 -7.07 1.84 -10.47
C ASN A 65 -5.92 2.85 -10.50
N TYR A 66 -5.45 3.17 -11.70
CA TYR A 66 -4.46 4.21 -11.96
C TYR A 66 -5.09 5.28 -12.86
N TYR A 67 -4.95 6.54 -12.47
CA TYR A 67 -5.52 7.68 -13.20
C TYR A 67 -4.42 8.70 -13.49
N ILE A 68 -4.42 9.21 -14.73
CA ILE A 68 -3.62 10.39 -15.11
C ILE A 68 -4.59 11.54 -15.31
N LEU A 69 -4.35 12.65 -14.64
CA LEU A 69 -5.21 13.83 -14.66
C LEU A 69 -4.42 15.05 -15.12
N ALA A 70 -5.13 16.04 -15.67
CA ALA A 70 -4.50 17.16 -16.35
C ALA A 70 -3.66 18.06 -15.42
N ASN A 71 -4.07 18.19 -14.16
CA ASN A 71 -3.41 19.00 -13.14
C ASN A 71 -3.88 18.61 -11.73
N GLU A 72 -3.20 19.15 -10.73
CA GLU A 72 -3.42 18.88 -9.31
C GLU A 72 -4.84 19.27 -8.83
N GLN A 73 -5.40 20.38 -9.30
CA GLN A 73 -6.77 20.78 -8.92
C GLN A 73 -7.80 19.76 -9.42
N THR A 74 -7.62 19.28 -10.65
CA THR A 74 -8.49 18.25 -11.26
C THR A 74 -8.37 16.94 -10.51
N GLU A 75 -7.17 16.57 -10.05
CA GLU A 75 -6.93 15.42 -9.18
C GLU A 75 -7.70 15.51 -7.86
N LYS A 76 -7.60 16.65 -7.18
CA LYS A 76 -8.31 16.88 -5.91
C LYS A 76 -9.81 16.75 -6.05
N ILE A 77 -10.39 17.40 -7.07
CA ILE A 77 -11.83 17.34 -7.37
C ILE A 77 -12.25 15.91 -7.73
N PHE A 78 -11.46 15.22 -8.56
CA PHE A 78 -11.75 13.83 -8.96
C PHE A 78 -11.81 12.90 -7.75
N ILE A 79 -10.78 12.92 -6.89
CA ILE A 79 -10.72 12.07 -5.68
C ILE A 79 -11.86 12.41 -4.72
N LEU A 80 -12.14 13.70 -4.49
CA LEU A 80 -13.25 14.12 -3.63
C LEU A 80 -14.59 13.58 -4.13
N ASN A 81 -14.84 13.66 -5.44
CA ASN A 81 -16.04 13.11 -6.05
C ASN A 81 -16.11 11.59 -5.93
N GLN A 82 -15.00 10.86 -6.04
CA GLN A 82 -14.96 9.41 -5.81
C GLN A 82 -15.35 9.07 -4.36
N ILE A 83 -14.81 9.80 -3.38
CA ILE A 83 -15.13 9.61 -1.96
C ILE A 83 -16.62 9.91 -1.70
N LYS A 84 -17.12 11.06 -2.16
CA LYS A 84 -18.53 11.46 -2.05
C LYS A 84 -19.44 10.38 -2.64
N ASN A 85 -19.18 9.97 -3.89
CA ASN A 85 -19.97 8.95 -4.59
C ASN A 85 -20.00 7.60 -3.86
N LYS A 86 -18.86 7.15 -3.31
CA LYS A 86 -18.80 5.89 -2.55
C LYS A 86 -19.57 5.98 -1.24
N LYS A 87 -19.48 7.10 -0.51
CA LYS A 87 -20.27 7.33 0.71
C LYS A 87 -21.77 7.30 0.44
N TYR A 88 -22.24 8.00 -0.61
CA TYR A 88 -23.66 8.08 -0.93
C TYR A 88 -24.26 6.76 -1.45
N LYS A 89 -23.51 5.99 -2.25
CA LYS A 89 -24.05 4.78 -2.90
C LYS A 89 -24.14 3.56 -1.98
N LYS A 90 -23.31 3.48 -0.93
CA LYS A 90 -23.10 2.21 -0.21
C LYS A 90 -23.61 2.17 1.22
N ASN A 91 -24.02 3.28 1.85
CA ASN A 91 -24.46 3.29 3.26
C ASN A 91 -23.48 2.55 4.21
N ILE A 92 -22.19 2.54 3.85
CA ILE A 92 -21.14 1.78 4.53
C ILE A 92 -20.25 2.78 5.27
N ASN A 93 -19.90 2.45 6.52
CA ASN A 93 -18.90 3.12 7.36
C ASN A 93 -17.47 2.87 6.82
N GLU A 94 -17.25 3.13 5.53
CA GLU A 94 -15.95 2.99 4.88
C GLU A 94 -15.06 4.16 5.30
N SER A 95 -13.88 3.84 5.84
CA SER A 95 -12.84 4.82 6.13
C SER A 95 -11.97 5.04 4.90
N PHE A 96 -11.66 6.31 4.60
CA PHE A 96 -10.78 6.70 3.50
C PHE A 96 -9.50 7.32 4.07
N ALA A 97 -8.37 7.05 3.43
CA ALA A 97 -7.10 7.70 3.71
C ALA A 97 -6.47 8.19 2.40
N ILE A 98 -6.01 9.44 2.38
CA ILE A 98 -5.24 10.02 1.27
C ILE A 98 -3.78 10.04 1.71
N ILE A 99 -2.90 9.43 0.93
CA ILE A 99 -1.46 9.36 1.22
C ILE A 99 -0.74 10.13 0.11
N VAL A 100 0.07 11.12 0.51
CA VAL A 100 0.83 11.99 -0.39
C VAL A 100 2.32 11.92 -0.07
N ARG A 101 3.16 12.48 -0.94
CA ARG A 101 4.61 12.35 -0.84
C ARG A 101 5.23 13.29 0.21
N SER A 102 4.67 14.47 0.38
CA SER A 102 5.23 15.56 1.19
C SER A 102 4.21 16.18 2.15
N ASN A 103 4.70 16.76 3.25
CA ASN A 103 3.85 17.44 4.24
C ASN A 103 3.16 18.68 3.65
N ARG A 104 3.81 19.38 2.71
CA ARG A 104 3.21 20.52 1.99
C ARG A 104 1.92 20.11 1.27
N GLU A 105 1.94 18.97 0.59
CA GLU A 105 0.74 18.45 -0.08
C GLU A 105 -0.38 18.14 0.93
N VAL A 106 -0.04 17.67 2.14
CA VAL A 106 -1.05 17.43 3.20
C VAL A 106 -1.76 18.73 3.59
N GLU A 107 -1.02 19.83 3.75
CA GLU A 107 -1.58 21.15 4.05
C GLU A 107 -2.49 21.62 2.92
N GLU A 108 -2.06 21.46 1.66
CA GLU A 108 -2.84 21.82 0.48
C GLU A 108 -4.14 20.99 0.36
N TRP A 109 -4.10 19.70 0.69
CA TRP A 109 -5.29 18.85 0.77
C TRP A 109 -6.22 19.26 1.91
N THR A 110 -5.66 19.62 3.07
CA THR A 110 -6.45 20.06 4.23
C THR A 110 -7.21 21.35 3.92
N ASN A 111 -6.53 22.33 3.33
CA ASN A 111 -7.15 23.60 2.93
C ASN A 111 -8.24 23.37 1.87
N PHE A 112 -7.97 22.54 0.86
CA PHE A 112 -8.95 22.20 -0.19
C PHE A 112 -10.20 21.51 0.38
N MET A 113 -10.03 20.56 1.31
CA MET A 113 -11.16 19.84 1.91
C MET A 113 -11.99 20.70 2.87
N GLN A 114 -11.42 21.77 3.44
CA GLN A 114 -12.16 22.71 4.30
C GLN A 114 -12.97 23.74 3.50
N SER A 115 -12.58 24.03 2.26
CA SER A 115 -13.31 24.96 1.38
C SER A 115 -14.53 24.36 0.67
N GLU A 116 -14.68 23.03 0.72
CA GLU A 116 -15.72 22.24 0.02
C GLU A 116 -16.74 21.62 0.97
#